data_AF-A0A0C3P3L0-F1
#
_entry.id   AF-A0A0C3P3L0-F1
#
_cell.length_a   1.000
_cell.length_b   1.000
_cell.length_c   1.000
_cell.angle_alpha   90.00
_cell.angle_beta   90.00
_cell.angle_gamma   90.00
#
_symmetry.space_group_name_H-M   'P 1'
#
loop_
_entity.id
_entity.type
_entity.pdbx_description
1 polymer ?
#
loop_
_entity_poly.entity_id
_entity_poly.type
_entity_poly.pdbx_seq_one_letter_code
_entity_poly.pdbx_strand_id
1 'polypeptide(L)'
;LEASPEPRNCTWCGNNGVYRCPDCLHQPLFCTECCQKSHESLPFHRIQQWTGDFYKESTLHMTGVQLHLGQGGAPCPHAIAQAQQAAGEPLPMDDQEWEDVEDIKENPKHFHPPARSRYLTVMDVTDVHFIVVNWCECETAE
;
A
#
# COMPACT_ATOMS: atom_id res chain seq x y z
N LEU A 1 11.21 8.88 18.80
CA LEU A 1 11.00 9.38 17.43
C LEU A 1 12.37 9.59 16.81
N GLU A 2 12.59 9.02 15.63
CA GLU A 2 13.90 9.04 14.98
C GLU A 2 13.92 10.11 13.89
N ALA A 3 14.97 10.95 13.90
CA ALA A 3 15.23 11.93 12.87
C ALA A 3 15.94 11.27 11.68
N SER A 4 15.67 11.74 10.46
CA SER A 4 16.27 11.18 9.25
C SER A 4 17.69 11.69 9.00
N PRO A 5 18.59 10.89 8.39
CA PRO A 5 19.83 11.42 7.82
C PRO A 5 19.53 12.47 6.73
N GLU A 6 20.30 13.54 6.72
CA GLU A 6 20.30 14.58 5.67
C GLU A 6 21.58 14.42 4.82
N PRO A 7 21.49 14.39 3.47
CA PRO A 7 20.27 14.52 2.66
C PRO A 7 19.43 13.22 2.61
N ARG A 8 18.10 13.38 2.61
CA ARG A 8 17.12 12.29 2.41
C ARG A 8 17.02 11.89 0.94
N ASN A 9 18.01 11.17 0.43
CA ASN A 9 18.00 10.69 -0.95
C ASN A 9 17.53 9.25 -1.03
N CYS A 10 16.67 8.96 -2.00
CA CYS A 10 16.27 7.62 -2.35
C CYS A 10 17.50 6.83 -2.80
N THR A 11 17.69 5.64 -2.22
CA THR A 11 18.84 4.77 -2.47
C THR A 11 18.95 4.34 -3.94
N TRP A 12 17.82 4.30 -4.67
CA TRP A 12 17.80 3.80 -6.05
C TRP A 12 17.90 4.87 -7.13
N CYS A 13 17.25 6.02 -6.95
CA CYS A 13 17.17 7.05 -7.99
C CYS A 13 17.74 8.41 -7.58
N GLY A 14 18.12 8.59 -6.31
CA GLY A 14 18.64 9.86 -5.80
C GLY A 14 17.59 10.95 -5.57
N ASN A 15 16.32 10.74 -5.96
CA ASN A 15 15.22 11.67 -5.67
C ASN A 15 14.91 11.75 -4.17
N ASN A 16 14.01 12.64 -3.75
CA ASN A 16 13.63 12.79 -2.34
C ASN A 16 13.09 11.47 -1.75
N GLY A 17 13.79 10.94 -0.75
CA GLY A 17 13.44 9.75 0.01
C GLY A 17 12.47 10.12 1.13
N VAL A 18 11.20 9.76 0.98
CA VAL A 18 10.14 10.07 1.95
C VAL A 18 9.68 8.84 2.74
N TYR A 19 10.03 7.63 2.27
CA TYR A 19 9.73 6.38 2.93
C TYR A 19 11.01 5.67 3.35
N ARG A 20 10.91 4.89 4.42
CA ARG A 20 11.89 3.87 4.78
C ARG A 20 11.17 2.57 5.12
N CYS A 21 11.87 1.46 4.98
CA CYS A 21 11.33 0.15 5.31
C CYS A 21 12.21 -0.52 6.37
N PRO A 22 11.79 -0.62 7.64
CA PRO A 22 12.54 -1.29 8.70
C PRO A 22 12.76 -2.79 8.43
N ASP A 23 11.88 -3.42 7.67
CA ASP A 23 11.94 -4.85 7.37
C ASP A 23 12.89 -5.16 6.19
N CYS A 24 13.24 -4.16 5.38
CA CYS A 24 14.26 -4.29 4.35
C CYS A 24 15.68 -4.30 4.95
N LEU A 25 16.55 -5.14 4.38
CA LEU A 25 17.97 -5.16 4.72
C LEU A 25 18.59 -3.77 4.56
N HIS A 26 19.32 -3.33 5.59
CA HIS A 26 19.96 -2.00 5.69
C HIS A 26 19.00 -0.79 5.71
N GLN A 27 17.68 -1.02 5.83
CA GLN A 27 16.66 0.03 5.97
C GLN A 27 16.82 1.21 4.99
N PRO A 28 16.87 0.96 3.67
CA PRO A 28 17.06 2.00 2.66
C PRO A 28 15.94 3.05 2.66
N LEU A 29 16.27 4.23 2.14
CA LEU A 29 15.32 5.30 1.88
C LEU A 29 14.77 5.19 0.47
N PHE A 30 13.47 5.43 0.33
CA PHE A 30 12.73 5.32 -0.92
C PHE A 30 11.94 6.59 -1.21
N CYS A 31 11.95 7.03 -2.47
CA CYS A 31 10.84 7.83 -2.98
C CYS A 31 9.60 6.94 -3.16
N THR A 32 8.42 7.52 -3.41
CA THR A 32 7.17 6.77 -3.58
C THR A 32 7.28 5.67 -4.65
N GLU A 33 7.79 6.00 -5.84
CA GLU A 33 7.89 5.05 -6.97
C GLU A 33 8.86 3.90 -6.69
N CYS A 34 10.03 4.21 -6.13
CA CYS A 34 11.02 3.20 -5.77
C CYS A 34 10.52 2.33 -4.61
N CYS A 35 9.75 2.90 -3.68
CA CYS A 35 9.11 2.15 -2.61
C CYS A 35 8.10 1.16 -3.19
N GLN A 36 7.22 1.60 -4.09
CA GLN A 36 6.25 0.75 -4.76
C GLN A 36 6.93 -0.43 -5.45
N LYS A 37 7.86 -0.16 -6.38
CA LYS A 37 8.56 -1.19 -7.17
C LYS A 37 9.34 -2.18 -6.32
N SER A 38 10.01 -1.69 -5.26
CA SER A 38 10.85 -2.54 -4.41
C SER A 38 10.02 -3.48 -3.52
N HIS A 39 8.74 -3.19 -3.31
CA HIS A 39 7.86 -3.95 -2.43
C HIS A 39 6.72 -4.67 -3.17
N GLU A 40 6.72 -4.71 -4.51
CA GLU A 40 5.72 -5.45 -5.31
C GLU A 40 5.63 -6.92 -4.91
N SER A 41 6.78 -7.56 -4.62
CA SER A 41 6.86 -8.96 -4.18
C SER A 41 6.96 -9.13 -2.66
N LEU A 42 6.91 -8.03 -1.90
CA LEU A 42 7.08 -8.00 -0.44
C LEU A 42 5.92 -7.24 0.22
N PRO A 43 4.66 -7.64 -0.01
CA PRO A 43 3.48 -6.83 0.33
C PRO A 43 3.22 -6.70 1.85
N PHE A 44 3.91 -7.49 2.68
CA PHE A 44 3.78 -7.49 4.14
C PHE A 44 4.88 -6.69 4.84
N HIS A 45 5.83 -6.12 4.10
CA HIS A 45 6.80 -5.23 4.72
C HIS A 45 6.12 -3.97 5.25
N ARG A 46 6.48 -3.56 6.46
CA ARG A 46 6.02 -2.32 7.07
C ARG A 46 6.88 -1.18 6.58
N ILE A 47 6.26 -0.03 6.35
CA ILE A 47 6.97 1.18 5.95
C ILE A 47 6.72 2.30 6.94
N GLN A 48 7.62 3.27 6.94
CA GLN A 48 7.45 4.49 7.68
C GLN A 48 7.61 5.68 6.75
N GLN A 49 6.75 6.67 6.91
CA GLN A 49 6.76 7.90 6.14
C GLN A 49 7.34 9.03 6.96
N TRP A 50 8.18 9.84 6.32
CA TRP A 50 8.70 11.08 6.89
C TRP A 50 7.57 12.12 7.03
N THR A 51 7.41 12.67 8.23
CA THR A 51 6.38 13.69 8.53
C THR A 51 6.86 15.13 8.36
N GLY A 52 8.17 15.34 8.23
CA GLY A 52 8.81 16.65 8.37
C GLY A 52 9.81 16.67 9.52
N ASP A 53 9.50 15.96 10.61
CA ASP A 53 10.30 15.95 11.84
C ASP A 53 10.72 14.53 12.27
N PHE A 54 9.90 13.52 11.99
CA PHE A 54 10.14 12.13 12.35
C PHE A 54 9.47 11.14 11.40
N TYR A 55 9.90 9.87 11.46
CA TYR A 55 9.23 8.76 10.77
C TYR A 55 8.01 8.25 11.55
N LYS A 56 6.85 8.22 10.88
CA LYS A 56 5.60 7.64 11.39
C LYS A 56 5.23 6.40 10.59
N GLU A 57 4.60 5.43 11.24
CA GLU A 57 4.07 4.22 10.62
C GLU A 57 3.10 4.53 9.47
N SER A 58 3.27 3.80 8.39
CA SER A 58 2.52 3.92 7.14
C SER A 58 2.40 2.55 6.48
N THR A 59 1.55 2.44 5.48
CA THR A 59 1.20 1.17 4.83
C THR A 59 1.54 1.17 3.36
N LEU A 60 2.01 0.03 2.84
CA LEU A 60 2.41 -0.11 1.44
C LEU A 60 1.30 0.22 0.43
N HIS A 61 0.02 0.00 0.75
CA HIS A 61 -1.06 0.39 -0.17
C HIS A 61 -1.08 1.90 -0.44
N MET A 62 -0.58 2.74 0.48
CA MET A 62 -0.50 4.19 0.29
C MET A 62 0.55 4.59 -0.73
N THR A 63 1.51 3.73 -1.05
CA THR A 63 2.48 3.95 -2.14
C THR A 63 1.98 3.44 -3.49
N GLY A 64 0.83 2.77 -3.53
CA GLY A 64 0.24 2.19 -4.73
C GLY A 64 0.65 0.74 -5.00
N VAL A 65 1.23 0.03 -4.03
CA VAL A 65 1.48 -1.42 -4.17
C VAL A 65 0.16 -2.15 -4.29
N GLN A 66 0.09 -3.07 -5.26
CA GLN A 66 -1.07 -3.91 -5.53
C GLN A 66 -0.62 -5.35 -5.74
N LEU A 67 -1.42 -6.31 -5.30
CA LEU A 67 -1.19 -7.73 -5.51
C LEU A 67 -2.04 -8.20 -6.69
N HIS A 68 -1.39 -8.75 -7.72
CA HIS A 68 -2.08 -9.33 -8.86
C HIS A 68 -2.08 -10.86 -8.73
N LEU A 69 -3.27 -11.48 -8.79
CA LEU A 69 -3.44 -12.92 -8.64
C LEU A 69 -3.82 -13.56 -9.99
N GLY A 70 -3.26 -14.74 -10.28
CA GLY A 70 -3.50 -15.53 -11.49
C GLY A 70 -2.32 -15.53 -12.46
N GLN A 71 -1.99 -14.40 -13.09
CA GLN A 71 -0.97 -14.35 -14.16
C GLN A 71 0.49 -14.30 -13.62
N GLY A 72 0.86 -15.18 -12.69
CA GLY A 72 2.22 -15.22 -12.12
C GLY A 72 2.64 -13.93 -11.41
N GLY A 73 1.68 -13.15 -10.90
CA GLY A 73 1.92 -11.84 -10.29
C GLY A 73 1.87 -10.66 -11.25
N ALA A 74 1.75 -10.88 -12.56
CA ALA A 74 1.62 -9.80 -13.53
C ALA A 74 0.20 -9.21 -13.56
N PRO A 75 0.04 -7.91 -13.86
CA PRO A 75 -1.27 -7.32 -14.11
C PRO A 75 -2.01 -8.04 -15.23
N CYS A 76 -3.29 -8.36 -15.01
CA CYS A 76 -4.14 -8.97 -16.03
C CYS A 76 -4.32 -8.01 -17.22
N PRO A 77 -4.00 -8.41 -18.47
CA PRO A 77 -4.20 -7.57 -19.65
C PRO A 77 -5.64 -7.11 -19.83
N HIS A 78 -6.60 -7.97 -19.46
CA HIS A 78 -8.04 -7.66 -19.54
C HIS A 78 -8.47 -6.61 -18.50
N ALA A 79 -7.92 -6.67 -17.28
CA ALA A 79 -8.18 -5.68 -16.23
C ALA A 79 -7.63 -4.29 -16.60
N ILE A 80 -6.47 -4.21 -17.26
CA ILE A 80 -5.91 -2.94 -17.75
C ILE A 80 -6.86 -2.29 -18.77
N ALA A 81 -7.42 -3.09 -19.68
CA ALA A 81 -8.36 -2.59 -20.69
C ALA A 81 -9.68 -2.10 -20.07
N GLN A 82 -10.18 -2.74 -19.01
CA GLN A 82 -11.40 -2.34 -18.31
C GLN A 82 -11.20 -1.09 -17.43
N ALA A 83 -10.04 -0.94 -16.77
CA ALA A 83 -9.73 0.24 -15.95
C ALA A 83 -9.72 1.55 -16.76
N GLN A 84 -9.38 1.48 -18.05
CA GLN A 84 -9.46 2.61 -18.97
C GLN A 84 -10.91 2.99 -19.36
N GLN A 85 -11.88 2.10 -19.11
CA GLN A 85 -13.29 2.27 -19.46
C GLN A 85 -14.19 2.57 -18.24
N ALA A 86 -13.80 2.15 -17.03
CA ALA A 86 -14.59 2.23 -15.81
C ALA A 86 -14.48 3.57 -15.03
N ALA A 87 -14.19 4.68 -15.70
CA ALA A 87 -14.10 6.00 -15.05
C ALA A 87 -15.45 6.56 -14.54
N GLY A 88 -16.54 5.78 -14.55
CA GLY A 88 -17.84 6.20 -14.05
C GLY A 88 -18.71 5.01 -13.64
N GLU A 89 -18.85 4.81 -12.33
CA GLU A 89 -20.08 4.46 -11.58
C GLU A 89 -19.67 3.80 -10.24
N PRO A 90 -20.10 4.34 -9.09
CA PRO A 90 -19.79 3.77 -7.79
C PRO A 90 -20.66 2.54 -7.49
N LEU A 91 -20.03 1.47 -6.99
CA LEU A 91 -20.75 0.37 -6.34
C LEU A 91 -21.33 0.86 -5.01
N PRO A 92 -22.59 0.52 -4.68
CA PRO A 92 -23.15 0.80 -3.36
C PRO A 92 -22.39 -0.05 -2.33
N MET A 93 -21.69 0.62 -1.41
CA MET A 93 -21.23 -0.01 -0.17
C MET A 93 -22.42 -0.01 0.79
N ASP A 94 -22.80 -1.22 1.23
CA ASP A 94 -23.66 -1.45 2.37
C ASP A 94 -22.97 -0.90 3.62
N ASP A 95 -23.52 0.19 4.14
CA ASP A 95 -23.03 1.02 5.22
C ASP A 95 -23.49 0.51 6.59
N GLN A 96 -23.59 -0.81 6.76
CA GLN A 96 -23.89 -1.44 8.04
C GLN A 96 -22.68 -1.35 9.00
N GLU A 97 -22.46 -0.14 9.50
CA GLU A 97 -22.51 0.23 10.92
C GLU A 97 -21.96 -0.83 11.89
N TRP A 98 -20.66 -0.75 12.16
CA TRP A 98 -20.11 -1.16 13.45
C TRP A 98 -20.02 0.10 14.32
N GLU A 99 -21.12 0.43 14.99
CA GLU A 99 -21.09 1.34 16.14
C GLU A 99 -20.51 0.58 17.33
N ASP A 100 -19.40 1.12 17.88
CA ASP A 100 -18.99 1.10 19.31
C ASP A 100 -17.46 1.10 19.45
N VAL A 101 -16.83 2.26 19.24
CA VAL A 101 -15.64 2.69 20.00
C VAL A 101 -15.59 4.22 19.98
N GLU A 102 -16.16 4.82 21.01
CA GLU A 102 -16.01 6.24 21.31
C GLU A 102 -14.53 6.60 21.56
N ASP A 103 -14.12 7.77 21.07
CA ASP A 103 -12.89 8.50 21.40
C ASP A 103 -11.50 7.99 20.94
N ILE A 104 -11.28 7.87 19.63
CA ILE A 104 -9.93 8.11 19.06
C ILE A 104 -10.00 9.31 18.12
N LYS A 105 -9.46 10.45 18.56
CA LYS A 105 -9.55 11.78 17.91
C LYS A 105 -9.08 11.89 16.46
N GLU A 106 -8.55 10.85 15.84
CA GLU A 106 -8.35 10.67 14.40
C GLU A 106 -7.81 9.26 14.21
N ASN A 107 -8.58 8.31 13.67
CA ASN A 107 -8.06 6.98 13.36
C ASN A 107 -6.86 7.12 12.40
N PRO A 108 -5.65 6.62 12.73
CA PRO A 108 -4.48 6.79 11.89
C PRO A 108 -4.72 6.32 10.46
N LYS A 109 -4.29 7.11 9.46
CA LYS A 109 -4.56 6.86 8.02
C LYS A 109 -4.19 5.44 7.54
N HIS A 110 -3.20 4.80 8.15
CA HIS A 110 -2.77 3.45 7.82
C HIS A 110 -3.76 2.35 8.26
N PHE A 111 -4.70 2.65 9.16
CA PHE A 111 -5.79 1.73 9.54
C PHE A 111 -7.05 1.89 8.68
N HIS A 112 -7.04 2.82 7.72
CA HIS A 112 -8.17 2.97 6.81
C HIS A 112 -7.99 2.02 5.63
N PRO A 113 -8.98 1.16 5.33
CA PRO A 113 -8.92 0.32 4.16
C PRO A 113 -8.90 1.18 2.88
N PRO A 114 -8.28 0.68 1.80
CA PRO A 114 -8.30 1.34 0.50
C PRO A 114 -9.74 1.58 0.03
N ALA A 115 -10.12 2.84 -0.15
CA ALA A 115 -11.44 3.17 -0.67
C ALA A 115 -11.62 2.68 -2.11
N ARG A 116 -12.84 2.25 -2.45
CA ARG A 116 -13.27 1.92 -3.84
C ARG A 116 -12.43 0.83 -4.53
N SER A 117 -11.80 -0.06 -3.76
CA SER A 117 -10.92 -1.11 -4.26
C SER A 117 -11.25 -2.45 -3.63
N ARG A 118 -11.03 -3.56 -4.35
CA ARG A 118 -11.00 -4.90 -3.72
C ARG A 118 -9.69 -5.00 -2.94
N TYR A 119 -9.75 -5.34 -1.66
CA TYR A 119 -8.56 -5.50 -0.81
C TYR A 119 -8.65 -6.76 0.05
N LEU A 120 -7.49 -7.25 0.47
CA LEU A 120 -7.35 -8.24 1.52
C LEU A 120 -6.84 -7.55 2.78
N THR A 121 -7.42 -7.92 3.92
CA THR A 121 -6.88 -7.59 5.24
C THR A 121 -6.13 -8.80 5.75
N VAL A 122 -4.84 -8.63 6.00
CA VAL A 122 -3.98 -9.67 6.58
C VAL A 122 -3.49 -9.16 7.91
N MET A 123 -3.70 -9.95 8.96
CA MET A 123 -3.24 -9.63 10.30
C MET A 123 -2.20 -10.66 10.72
N ASP A 124 -1.05 -10.20 11.20
CA ASP A 124 -0.05 -11.06 11.81
C ASP A 124 0.44 -10.50 13.15
N VAL A 125 1.54 -11.05 13.68
CA VAL A 125 2.10 -10.61 14.97
C VAL A 125 2.75 -9.23 14.91
N THR A 126 2.94 -8.69 13.70
CA THR A 126 3.64 -7.45 13.43
C THR A 126 2.70 -6.30 13.14
N ASP A 127 1.60 -6.50 12.39
CA ASP A 127 0.63 -5.45 12.07
C ASP A 127 -0.68 -5.94 11.40
N VAL A 128 -1.57 -5.00 11.10
CA VAL A 128 -2.71 -5.12 10.18
C VAL A 128 -2.32 -4.55 8.80
N HIS A 129 -2.29 -5.41 7.79
CA HIS A 129 -1.94 -5.07 6.42
C HIS A 129 -3.20 -4.99 5.55
N PHE A 130 -3.41 -3.84 4.90
CA PHE A 130 -4.36 -3.71 3.80
C PHE A 130 -3.62 -3.80 2.48
N ILE A 131 -4.01 -4.74 1.63
CA ILE A 131 -3.39 -4.97 0.32
C ILE A 131 -4.47 -4.91 -0.75
N VAL A 132 -4.34 -3.98 -1.69
CA VAL A 132 -5.23 -3.93 -2.86
C VAL A 132 -4.97 -5.16 -3.72
N VAL A 133 -6.03 -5.89 -4.08
CA VAL A 133 -5.92 -7.14 -4.84
C VAL A 133 -6.68 -7.04 -6.15
N ASN A 134 -5.96 -7.39 -7.22
CA ASN A 134 -6.50 -7.50 -8.56
C ASN A 134 -6.53 -8.99 -8.96
N TRP A 135 -7.74 -9.50 -9.13
CA TRP A 135 -7.96 -10.87 -9.57
C TRP A 135 -7.92 -10.94 -11.10
N CYS A 136 -7.16 -11.88 -11.66
CA CYS A 136 -7.26 -12.24 -13.06
C CYS A 136 -8.46 -13.18 -13.24
N GLU A 137 -9.37 -12.82 -14.14
CA GLU A 137 -10.57 -13.61 -14.47
C GLU A 137 -10.45 -14.28 -15.86
N CYS A 138 -9.25 -14.30 -16.45
CA CYS A 138 -9.00 -14.97 -17.72
C CYS A 138 -9.03 -16.50 -17.56
N GLU A 139 -9.45 -17.22 -18.59
CA GLU A 139 -9.42 -18.69 -18.61
C GLU A 139 -8.00 -19.26 -18.50
N THR A 140 -6.97 -18.47 -18.82
CA THR A 140 -5.54 -18.85 -18.75
C THR A 140 -4.86 -18.38 -17.45
N ALA A 141 -5.61 -18.13 -16.38
CA ALA A 141 -5.11 -17.54 -15.14
C ALA A 141 -4.32 -18.50 -14.23
N GLU A 142 -3.85 -19.65 -14.74
CA GLU A 142 -2.99 -20.61 -14.00
C GLU A 142 -1.50 -20.30 -14.16
#